data_AF-A0A735V3U5-F1
#
_entry.id   AF-A0A735V3U5-F1
#
_cell.length_a   1.000
_cell.length_b   1.000
_cell.length_c   1.000
_cell.angle_alpha   90.00
_cell.angle_beta   90.00
_cell.angle_gamma   90.00
#
_symmetry.space_group_name_H-M   'P 1'
#
loop_
_entity.id
_entity.type
_entity.pdbx_description
1 polymer ?
#
loop_
_entity_poly.entity_id
_entity_poly.type
_entity_poly.pdbx_seq_one_letter_code
_entity_poly.pdbx_strand_id
1 'polypeptide(L)'
;MHYTVKTVLFSLFSTVAFNVMANDHQHQEMVNTAPAAQQQVINATGVVQAIDSDNNKITIHHDPIPTVGWPAMTMRFTRTPDTQFTTVKPGDKVAFSFVQQGNLSLLRDIHTRQ
;
A
#
# COMPACT_ATOMS: atom_id res chain seq x y z
N MET A 1 -41.92 28.70 20.36
CA MET A 1 -42.83 27.63 20.83
C MET A 1 -42.14 26.29 20.65
N HIS A 2 -42.03 25.53 21.74
CA HIS A 2 -41.45 24.19 21.84
C HIS A 2 -42.27 23.14 21.08
N TYR A 3 -41.62 22.09 20.55
CA TYR A 3 -42.22 20.75 20.42
C TYR A 3 -41.18 19.64 20.61
N THR A 4 -41.17 19.08 21.82
CA THR A 4 -40.75 17.72 22.21
C THR A 4 -41.63 16.67 21.53
N VAL A 5 -41.13 15.45 21.26
CA VAL A 5 -41.85 14.14 21.14
C VAL A 5 -40.94 13.14 20.39
N LYS A 6 -40.78 11.83 20.67
CA LYS A 6 -41.20 10.88 21.72
C LYS A 6 -40.27 9.67 21.58
N THR A 7 -39.91 9.06 22.71
CA THR A 7 -39.37 7.70 22.83
C THR A 7 -40.29 6.67 22.18
N VAL A 8 -39.72 5.68 21.48
CA VAL A 8 -40.37 4.39 21.24
C VAL A 8 -39.47 3.30 21.81
N LEU A 9 -40.02 2.64 22.82
CA LEU A 9 -39.52 1.46 23.49
C LEU A 9 -39.93 0.23 22.64
N PHE A 10 -39.00 -0.69 22.36
CA PHE A 10 -39.36 -2.02 21.86
C PHE A 10 -38.54 -3.10 22.59
N SER A 11 -39.22 -3.65 23.60
CA SER A 11 -39.32 -5.04 24.04
C SER A 11 -38.11 -5.99 24.02
N LEU A 12 -37.96 -6.63 25.20
CA LEU A 12 -37.18 -7.81 25.51
C LEU A 12 -37.44 -8.99 24.58
N PHE A 13 -36.39 -9.75 24.26
CA PHE A 13 -36.44 -11.21 24.21
C PHE A 13 -35.10 -11.78 24.70
N SER A 14 -35.14 -12.53 25.80
CA SER A 14 -34.03 -13.36 26.29
C SER A 14 -34.09 -14.72 25.63
N THR A 15 -32.99 -15.19 25.06
CA THR A 15 -32.68 -16.62 24.96
C THR A 15 -31.18 -16.82 25.16
N VAL A 16 -30.82 -17.47 26.27
CA VAL A 16 -29.51 -18.10 26.44
C VAL A 16 -29.55 -19.39 25.61
N ALA A 17 -28.71 -19.50 24.59
CA ALA A 17 -28.43 -20.77 23.93
C ALA A 17 -27.09 -21.30 24.43
N PHE A 18 -27.16 -22.35 25.25
CA PHE A 18 -26.04 -23.24 25.50
C PHE A 18 -25.73 -24.00 24.21
N ASN A 19 -24.55 -23.82 23.63
CA ASN A 19 -24.08 -24.71 22.57
C ASN A 19 -23.14 -25.74 23.19
N VAL A 20 -23.72 -26.86 23.62
CA VAL A 20 -23.06 -28.16 23.51
C VAL A 20 -23.15 -28.55 22.05
N MET A 21 -22.03 -28.92 21.40
CA MET A 21 -22.01 -30.00 20.41
C MET A 21 -20.61 -30.28 19.88
N ALA A 22 -20.39 -31.57 19.64
CA ALA A 22 -19.16 -32.23 19.31
C ALA A 22 -18.71 -32.05 17.86
N ASN A 23 -17.45 -32.39 17.66
CA ASN A 23 -16.66 -32.47 16.44
C ASN A 23 -17.38 -33.09 15.22
N ASP A 24 -17.42 -32.35 14.10
CA ASP A 24 -17.43 -32.94 12.76
C ASP A 24 -16.75 -32.01 11.73
N HIS A 25 -16.03 -32.59 10.78
CA HIS A 25 -15.19 -31.91 9.79
C HIS A 25 -16.00 -31.55 8.54
N GLN A 26 -16.33 -30.27 8.31
CA GLN A 26 -16.75 -29.77 6.99
C GLN A 26 -16.16 -28.39 6.65
N HIS A 27 -15.71 -28.27 5.39
CA HIS A 27 -15.09 -27.09 4.80
C HIS A 27 -16.08 -25.92 4.74
N GLN A 28 -15.89 -24.93 5.60
CA GLN A 28 -16.54 -23.63 5.49
C GLN A 28 -15.62 -22.68 4.70
N GLU A 29 -16.10 -22.33 3.52
CA GLU A 29 -15.57 -21.27 2.66
C GLU A 29 -15.62 -19.95 3.42
N MET A 30 -14.51 -19.62 4.10
CA MET A 30 -14.33 -18.32 4.73
C MET A 30 -14.02 -17.30 3.63
N VAL A 31 -15.02 -16.49 3.27
CA VAL A 31 -14.79 -15.22 2.57
C VAL A 31 -13.96 -14.35 3.51
N ASN A 32 -12.64 -14.45 3.36
CA ASN A 32 -11.67 -13.61 4.03
C ASN A 32 -11.70 -12.24 3.35
N THR A 33 -12.67 -11.41 3.71
CA THR A 33 -12.62 -9.97 3.41
C THR A 33 -11.57 -9.36 4.34
N ALA A 34 -10.30 -9.63 4.05
CA ALA A 34 -9.19 -8.91 4.66
C ALA A 34 -9.33 -7.44 4.29
N PRO A 35 -9.22 -6.50 5.24
CA PRO A 35 -9.17 -5.08 4.91
C PRO A 35 -7.99 -4.87 3.94
N ALA A 36 -8.25 -4.20 2.83
CA ALA A 36 -7.22 -3.85 1.86
C ALA A 36 -6.09 -3.11 2.59
N ALA A 37 -4.93 -3.76 2.73
CA ALA A 37 -3.78 -3.17 3.39
C ALA A 37 -3.41 -1.88 2.64
N GLN A 38 -3.52 -0.75 3.32
CA GLN A 38 -3.11 0.53 2.78
C GLN A 38 -1.59 0.47 2.57
N GLN A 39 -1.15 0.46 1.31
CA GLN A 39 0.27 0.41 0.98
C GLN A 39 0.92 1.74 1.38
N GLN A 40 1.90 1.68 2.27
CA GLN A 40 2.65 2.87 2.69
C GLN A 40 3.45 3.43 1.51
N VAL A 41 3.24 4.71 1.19
CA VAL A 41 4.06 5.45 0.23
C VAL A 41 5.36 5.87 0.90
N ILE A 42 6.48 5.56 0.25
CA ILE A 42 7.85 5.82 0.70
C ILE A 42 8.46 6.86 -0.24
N ASN A 43 9.00 7.94 0.33
CA ASN A 43 9.68 9.00 -0.41
C ASN A 43 11.19 8.79 -0.36
N ALA A 44 11.87 9.06 -1.46
CA ALA A 44 13.31 8.90 -1.59
C ALA A 44 13.91 9.91 -2.59
N THR A 45 15.23 10.05 -2.50
CA THR A 45 16.06 10.78 -3.46
C THR A 45 17.18 9.87 -3.96
N GLY A 46 17.75 10.20 -5.11
CA GLY A 46 18.85 9.42 -5.67
C GLY A 46 19.34 9.90 -7.02
N VAL A 47 20.20 9.09 -7.63
CA VAL A 47 20.74 9.31 -8.97
C VAL A 47 20.32 8.14 -9.88
N VAL A 48 19.71 8.46 -11.02
CA VAL A 48 19.36 7.46 -12.02
C VAL A 48 20.64 6.87 -12.61
N GLN A 49 20.75 5.54 -12.58
CA GLN A 49 21.90 4.79 -13.10
C GLN A 49 21.60 4.20 -14.48
N ALA A 50 20.40 3.67 -14.69
CA ALA A 50 19.99 3.04 -15.94
C ALA A 50 18.47 3.06 -16.13
N ILE A 51 18.03 3.02 -17.38
CA ILE A 51 16.62 2.90 -17.77
C ILE A 51 16.49 1.67 -18.66
N ASP A 52 15.60 0.76 -18.29
CA ASP A 52 15.22 -0.43 -19.05
C ASP A 52 13.75 -0.26 -19.44
N SER A 53 13.55 0.32 -20.62
CA SER A 53 12.22 0.61 -21.16
C SER A 53 11.45 -0.65 -21.53
N ASP A 54 12.15 -1.73 -21.92
CA ASP A 54 11.53 -2.98 -22.34
C ASP A 54 10.88 -3.70 -21.14
N ASN A 55 11.49 -3.60 -19.96
CA ASN A 55 11.00 -4.22 -18.72
C ASN A 55 10.33 -3.24 -17.75
N ASN A 56 10.14 -1.98 -18.15
CA ASN A 56 9.58 -0.90 -17.32
C ASN A 56 10.33 -0.73 -15.99
N LYS A 57 11.67 -0.80 -16.01
CA LYS A 57 12.50 -0.63 -14.81
C LYS A 57 13.38 0.61 -14.89
N ILE A 58 13.56 1.26 -13.75
CA ILE A 58 14.54 2.34 -13.56
C ILE A 58 15.47 1.89 -12.44
N THR A 59 16.77 1.88 -12.71
CA THR A 59 17.79 1.58 -11.70
C THR A 59 18.25 2.90 -11.10
N ILE A 60 18.13 3.05 -9.79
CA ILE A 60 18.46 4.28 -9.06
C ILE A 60 19.42 3.91 -7.93
N HIS A 61 20.53 4.65 -7.83
CA HIS A 61 21.32 4.69 -6.61
C HIS A 61 20.63 5.68 -5.68
N HIS A 62 19.84 5.18 -4.73
CA HIS A 62 19.08 6.01 -3.82
C HIS A 62 19.90 6.35 -2.57
N ASP A 63 19.64 7.53 -2.02
CA ASP A 63 20.16 7.96 -0.72
C ASP A 63 19.55 7.09 0.41
N PRO A 64 20.06 7.15 1.65
CA PRO A 64 19.44 6.42 2.76
C PRO A 64 17.96 6.77 2.90
N ILE A 65 17.12 5.77 3.20
CA ILE A 65 15.68 5.93 3.38
C ILE A 65 15.32 5.54 4.82
N PRO A 66 15.38 6.48 5.79
CA PRO A 66 15.22 6.17 7.22
C PRO A 66 13.85 5.61 7.58
N THR A 67 12.80 5.99 6.85
CA THR A 67 11.41 5.54 7.10
C THR A 67 11.22 4.04 6.94
N VAL A 68 12.13 3.36 6.24
CA VAL A 68 12.15 1.89 6.08
C VAL A 68 13.50 1.27 6.48
N GLY A 69 14.40 2.06 7.08
CA GLY A 69 15.70 1.59 7.56
C GLY A 69 16.67 1.15 6.46
N TRP A 70 16.48 1.59 5.22
CA TRP A 70 17.36 1.20 4.11
C TRP A 70 18.59 2.13 4.02
N PRO A 71 19.81 1.57 3.89
CA PRO A 71 20.99 2.38 3.62
C PRO A 71 20.96 2.92 2.18
N ALA A 72 21.92 3.77 1.82
CA ALA A 72 22.13 4.12 0.42
C ALA A 72 22.49 2.86 -0.39
N MET A 73 21.79 2.60 -1.49
CA MET A 73 22.06 1.45 -2.35
C MET A 73 21.51 1.62 -3.76
N THR A 74 21.97 0.78 -4.67
CA THR A 74 21.46 0.71 -6.04
C THR A 74 20.35 -0.32 -6.14
N MET A 75 19.16 0.11 -6.52
CA MET A 75 17.97 -0.75 -6.61
C MET A 75 17.19 -0.51 -7.91
N ARG A 76 16.47 -1.54 -8.35
CA ARG A 76 15.52 -1.46 -9.46
C ARG A 76 14.13 -1.09 -8.94
N PHE A 77 13.60 0.00 -9.48
CA PHE A 77 12.23 0.44 -9.27
C PHE A 77 11.41 0.14 -10.52
N THR A 78 10.17 -0.28 -10.32
CA THR A 78 9.26 -0.68 -11.40
C THR A 78 8.32 0.46 -11.71
N ARG A 79 8.27 0.85 -12.99
CA ARG A 79 7.26 1.77 -13.49
C ARG A 79 5.98 1.01 -13.79
N THR A 80 4.85 1.61 -13.42
CA THR A 80 3.50 1.16 -13.78
C THR A 80 2.84 2.19 -14.70
N PRO A 81 1.73 1.86 -15.38
CA PRO A 81 0.96 2.85 -16.15
C PRO A 81 0.53 4.06 -15.32
N ASP A 82 0.26 3.87 -14.02
CA ASP A 82 -0.15 4.92 -13.08
C ASP A 82 1.00 5.75 -12.52
N THR A 83 2.26 5.45 -12.88
CA THR A 83 3.40 6.22 -12.39
C THR A 83 3.39 7.62 -13.01
N GLN A 84 3.27 8.65 -12.17
CA GLN A 84 3.45 10.05 -12.57
C GLN A 84 4.91 10.29 -12.94
N PHE A 85 5.20 10.54 -14.20
CA PHE A 85 6.56 10.45 -14.73
C PHE A 85 6.94 11.69 -15.52
N THR A 86 8.04 12.32 -15.14
CA THR A 86 8.78 13.22 -16.05
C THR A 86 9.92 12.47 -16.70
N THR A 87 10.30 12.83 -17.93
CA THR A 87 11.48 12.26 -18.58
C THR A 87 12.73 12.44 -17.71
N VAL A 88 13.35 11.32 -17.36
CA VAL A 88 14.65 11.26 -16.67
C VAL A 88 15.65 10.49 -17.55
N LYS A 89 16.94 10.70 -17.31
CA LYS A 89 18.04 9.97 -17.98
C LYS A 89 19.11 9.54 -16.96
N PRO A 90 19.97 8.58 -17.28
CA PRO A 90 21.14 8.26 -16.46
C PRO A 90 21.96 9.51 -16.10
N GLY A 91 22.36 9.61 -14.84
CA GLY A 91 23.05 10.77 -14.26
C GLY A 91 22.12 11.82 -13.63
N ASP A 92 20.81 11.79 -13.90
CA ASP A 92 19.89 12.74 -13.27
C ASP A 92 19.75 12.49 -11.78
N LYS A 93 19.82 13.57 -10.99
CA LYS A 93 19.35 13.59 -9.61
C LYS A 93 17.84 13.66 -9.60
N VAL A 94 17.20 12.80 -8.82
CA VAL A 94 15.75 12.65 -8.78
C VAL A 94 15.21 12.65 -7.37
N ALA A 95 13.98 13.12 -7.23
CA ALA A 95 13.09 12.81 -6.11
C ALA A 95 11.96 11.93 -6.65
N PHE A 96 11.57 10.94 -5.85
CA PHE A 96 10.58 9.95 -6.27
C PHE A 96 9.87 9.36 -5.05
N SER A 97 8.72 8.76 -5.29
CA SER A 97 8.03 7.94 -4.30
C SER A 97 7.61 6.59 -4.86
N PHE A 98 7.49 5.61 -3.96
CA PHE A 98 7.15 4.23 -4.33
C PHE A 98 6.38 3.54 -3.21
N VAL A 99 5.77 2.40 -3.56
CA VAL A 99 5.19 1.45 -2.61
C VAL A 99 5.88 0.09 -2.74
N GLN A 100 5.94 -0.67 -1.64
CA GLN A 100 6.33 -2.07 -1.68
C GLN A 100 5.11 -2.95 -2.01
N GLN A 101 5.23 -3.79 -3.03
CA GLN A 101 4.28 -4.85 -3.34
C GLN A 101 5.01 -6.18 -3.52
N GLY A 102 5.01 -7.01 -2.46
CA GLY A 102 5.85 -8.21 -2.41
C GLY A 102 7.32 -7.82 -2.54
N ASN A 103 7.98 -8.32 -3.58
CA ASN A 103 9.40 -8.04 -3.85
C ASN A 103 9.61 -6.85 -4.81
N LEU A 104 8.53 -6.18 -5.23
CA LEU A 104 8.60 -5.08 -6.18
C LEU A 104 8.50 -3.74 -5.46
N SER A 105 9.39 -2.82 -5.84
CA SER A 105 9.29 -1.41 -5.50
C SER A 105 8.60 -0.70 -6.66
N LEU A 106 7.32 -0.38 -6.51
CA LEU A 106 6.52 0.23 -7.59
C LEU A 106 6.51 1.74 -7.46
N LEU A 107 7.01 2.45 -8.48
CA LEU A 107 7.00 3.91 -8.51
C LEU A 107 5.56 4.44 -8.48
N ARG A 108 5.37 5.55 -7.77
CA ARG A 108 4.16 6.38 -7.80
C ARG A 108 4.45 7.67 -8.55
N ASP A 109 5.59 8.29 -8.27
CA ASP A 109 6.10 9.44 -9.01
C ASP A 109 7.62 9.45 -9.10
N ILE A 110 8.15 10.14 -10.12
CA ILE A 110 9.58 10.46 -10.23
C ILE A 110 9.76 11.75 -11.04
N HIS A 111 10.62 12.63 -10.52
CA HIS A 111 10.98 13.89 -11.16
C HIS A 111 12.43 14.30 -10.90
N THR A 112 13.02 15.06 -11.84
CA THR A 112 14.37 15.60 -11.67
C THR A 112 14.41 16.67 -10.56
N ARG A 113 15.50 16.68 -9.80
CA ARG A 113 15.83 17.79 -8.90
C ARG A 113 16.75 18.74 -9.64
N GLN A 114 16.34 20.01 -9.72
CA GLN A 114 17.19 21.12 -10.15
C GLN A 114 18.33 21.32 -9.15
#